data_AF-A0A935LK14-F1
#
_entry.id   AF-A0A935LK14-F1
#
_cell.length_a   1.000
_cell.length_b   1.000
_cell.length_c   1.000
_cell.angle_alpha   90.00
_cell.angle_beta   90.00
_cell.angle_gamma   90.00
#
_symmetry.space_group_name_H-M   'P 1'
#
loop_
_entity.id
_entity.type
_entity.pdbx_description
1 polymer ?
#
loop_
_entity_poly.entity_id
_entity_poly.type
_entity_poly.pdbx_seq_one_letter_code
_entity_poly.pdbx_strand_id
1 'polypeptide(L)'
;MSTIILRHWLRGIRVRQPWWRDHRGSGRAFDWSRIPRDPAPLILAGGLTPDTVGDAVRRVRPFAVDVSSGIESAPAIKDHAKMCRFADEVFRARTD
;
A
#
# COMPACT_ATOMS: atom_id res chain seq x y z
N MET A 1 -14.20 12.83 5.42
CA MET A 1 -15.17 11.81 4.98
C MET A 1 -14.76 11.33 3.60
N SER A 2 -14.24 10.11 3.49
CA SER A 2 -14.10 9.42 2.19
C SER A 2 -14.31 7.94 2.42
N THR A 3 -15.57 7.52 2.29
CA THR A 3 -15.96 6.13 2.12
C THR A 3 -15.72 5.81 0.65
N ILE A 4 -14.57 5.24 0.30
CA ILE A 4 -14.39 4.59 -1.01
C ILE A 4 -14.66 3.11 -0.82
N ILE A 5 -15.73 2.70 -1.50
CA ILE A 5 -16.30 1.37 -1.58
C ILE A 5 -15.34 0.50 -2.40
N LEU A 6 -14.63 -0.42 -1.74
CA LEU A 6 -13.90 -1.53 -2.35
C LEU A 6 -14.48 -2.85 -1.80
N ARG A 7 -15.79 -3.07 -2.02
CA ARG A 7 -16.50 -4.30 -1.60
C ARG A 7 -17.16 -5.09 -2.72
N HIS A 8 -16.97 -4.72 -3.98
CA HIS A 8 -17.36 -5.55 -5.11
C HIS A 8 -16.45 -5.26 -6.29
N TRP A 9 -16.09 -6.31 -7.03
CA TRP A 9 -15.19 -6.39 -8.17
C TRP A 9 -13.85 -7.06 -7.87
N LEU A 10 -13.59 -8.12 -8.65
CA LEU A 10 -12.53 -9.14 -8.55
C LEU A 10 -12.86 -10.28 -7.55
N ARG A 11 -13.74 -11.19 -7.98
CA ARG A 11 -13.87 -12.52 -7.33
C ARG A 11 -12.48 -13.17 -7.27
N GLY A 12 -11.95 -13.39 -6.08
CA GLY A 12 -10.68 -14.10 -5.85
C GLY A 12 -9.47 -13.24 -5.46
N ILE A 13 -9.57 -11.90 -5.44
CA ILE A 13 -8.47 -11.03 -4.97
C ILE A 13 -8.73 -10.58 -3.53
N ARG A 14 -7.75 -10.78 -2.64
CA ARG A 14 -7.82 -10.31 -1.25
C ARG A 14 -7.10 -8.98 -1.12
N VAL A 15 -7.85 -7.93 -0.82
CA VAL A 15 -7.28 -6.68 -0.32
C VAL A 15 -7.03 -6.87 1.18
N ARG A 16 -5.76 -6.94 1.60
CA ARG A 16 -5.44 -6.93 3.03
C ARG A 16 -5.13 -5.49 3.43
N GLN A 17 -6.10 -4.89 4.12
CA GLN A 17 -5.95 -3.66 4.87
C GLN A 17 -5.62 -4.07 6.32
N PRO A 18 -4.39 -3.95 6.81
CA PRO A 18 -4.02 -4.44 8.15
C PRO A 18 -4.67 -3.67 9.32
N TRP A 19 -5.50 -2.67 9.02
CA TRP A 19 -5.99 -1.69 9.98
C TRP A 19 -7.51 -1.69 10.06
N TRP A 20 -8.06 -2.24 11.13
CA TRP A 20 -9.45 -2.00 11.54
C TRP A 20 -9.61 -1.69 13.03
N ARG A 21 -8.56 -1.84 13.86
CA ARG A 21 -8.63 -1.51 15.28
C ARG A 21 -7.74 -0.36 15.77
N ASP A 22 -6.52 -0.09 15.28
CA ASP A 22 -5.69 0.86 16.05
C ASP A 22 -4.91 2.00 15.37
N HIS A 23 -4.42 2.02 14.11
CA HIS A 23 -3.53 3.13 13.70
C HIS A 23 -3.86 3.76 12.34
N ARG A 24 -4.88 4.62 12.33
CA ARG A 24 -5.05 5.61 11.25
C ARG A 24 -4.07 6.76 11.51
N GLY A 25 -2.96 6.81 10.78
CA GLY A 25 -2.10 8.01 10.74
C GLY A 25 -1.02 8.17 11.82
N SER A 26 -0.57 7.12 12.50
CA SER A 26 0.46 7.23 13.56
C SER A 26 1.90 7.47 13.06
N GLY A 27 2.13 7.50 11.73
CA GLY A 27 3.46 7.66 11.15
C GLY A 27 4.42 6.48 11.38
N ARG A 28 3.99 5.40 12.04
CA ARG A 28 4.81 4.20 12.27
C ARG A 28 4.63 3.21 11.12
N ALA A 29 5.73 2.76 10.54
CA ALA A 29 5.74 1.71 9.51
C ALA A 29 5.09 0.42 10.04
N PHE A 30 4.21 -0.19 9.23
CA PHE A 30 3.61 -1.48 9.55
C PHE A 30 4.68 -2.59 9.48
N ASP A 31 4.61 -3.54 10.42
CA ASP A 31 5.45 -4.72 10.39
C ASP A 31 4.93 -5.72 9.34
N TRP A 32 5.43 -5.56 8.11
CA TRP A 32 5.04 -6.36 6.94
C TRP A 32 5.32 -7.87 7.09
N SER A 33 6.14 -8.28 8.06
CA SER A 33 6.40 -9.71 8.34
C SER A 33 5.16 -10.46 8.83
N ARG A 34 4.15 -9.74 9.32
CA ARG A 34 2.91 -10.31 9.87
C ARG A 34 1.89 -10.74 8.81
N ILE A 35 2.19 -10.54 7.53
CA ILE A 35 1.31 -10.94 6.44
C ILE A 35 1.54 -12.43 6.15
N PRO A 36 0.54 -13.31 6.37
CA PRO A 36 0.70 -14.73 6.09
C PRO A 36 0.90 -14.95 4.59
N ARG A 37 1.82 -15.86 4.25
CA ARG A 37 2.05 -16.29 2.87
C ARG A 37 0.88 -17.16 2.43
N ASP A 38 -0.06 -16.56 1.72
CA ASP A 38 -1.27 -17.18 1.16
C ASP A 38 -1.10 -17.22 -0.38
N PRO A 39 -1.48 -18.32 -1.06
CA PRO A 39 -1.42 -18.39 -2.52
C PRO A 39 -2.36 -17.42 -3.25
N ALA A 40 -3.33 -16.82 -2.55
CA ALA A 40 -4.25 -15.86 -3.15
C ALA A 40 -3.57 -14.51 -3.51
N PRO A 41 -3.94 -13.87 -4.64
CA PRO A 41 -3.47 -12.53 -4.98
C PRO A 41 -3.75 -11.53 -3.86
N LEU A 42 -2.68 -10.85 -3.44
CA LEU A 42 -2.66 -9.90 -2.33
C LEU A 42 -2.52 -8.46 -2.84
N ILE A 43 -3.47 -7.60 -2.49
CA ILE A 43 -3.28 -6.13 -2.61
C ILE A 43 -2.82 -5.59 -1.26
N LEU A 44 -1.65 -4.96 -1.25
CA LEU A 44 -1.02 -4.37 -0.06
C LEU A 44 -1.35 -2.88 0.03
N ALA A 45 -1.89 -2.45 1.16
CA ALA A 45 -2.33 -1.07 1.35
C ALA A 45 -2.07 -0.56 2.78
N GLY A 46 -2.11 0.77 2.93
CA GLY A 46 -2.06 1.47 4.21
C GLY A 46 -0.65 1.85 4.68
N GLY A 47 -0.38 3.15 4.79
CA GLY A 47 0.90 3.67 5.29
C GLY A 47 2.09 3.53 4.34
N LEU A 48 1.84 3.16 3.07
CA LEU A 48 2.87 3.14 2.04
C LEU A 48 3.26 4.57 1.64
N THR A 49 4.55 4.79 1.42
CA THR A 49 5.15 6.05 0.97
C THR A 49 6.22 5.72 -0.08
N PRO A 50 6.73 6.70 -0.86
CA PRO A 50 7.84 6.45 -1.77
C PRO A 50 9.05 5.81 -1.07
N ASP A 51 9.32 6.17 0.19
CA ASP A 51 10.47 5.66 0.93
C ASP A 51 10.26 4.24 1.50
N THR A 52 9.01 3.77 1.61
CA THR A 52 8.69 2.47 2.25
C THR A 52 8.18 1.42 1.28
N VAL A 53 7.69 1.81 0.10
CA VAL A 53 7.03 0.89 -0.82
C VAL A 53 7.98 -0.15 -1.42
N GLY A 54 9.23 0.22 -1.73
CA GLY A 54 10.20 -0.71 -2.31
C GLY A 54 10.48 -1.90 -1.38
N ASP A 55 10.72 -1.64 -0.10
CA ASP A 55 10.93 -2.68 0.91
C ASP A 55 9.67 -3.53 1.14
N ALA A 56 8.50 -2.89 1.13
CA ALA A 56 7.23 -3.59 1.25
C ALA A 56 7.04 -4.58 0.08
N VAL A 57 7.30 -4.15 -1.16
CA VAL A 57 7.22 -4.99 -2.36
C VAL A 57 8.21 -6.16 -2.29
N ARG A 58 9.47 -5.92 -1.93
CA ARG A 58 10.49 -7.00 -1.85
C ARG A 58 10.15 -8.05 -0.80
N ARG A 59 9.66 -7.63 0.37
CA ARG A 59 9.37 -8.53 1.50
C ARG A 59 8.07 -9.30 1.34
N VAL A 60 7.02 -8.62 0.88
CA VAL A 60 5.66 -9.17 0.82
C VAL A 60 5.36 -9.82 -0.52
N ARG A 61 6.04 -9.38 -1.60
CA ARG A 61 5.77 -9.77 -3.00
C ARG A 61 4.26 -9.72 -3.33
N PRO A 62 3.58 -8.58 -3.11
CA PRO A 62 2.13 -8.48 -3.34
C PRO A 62 1.81 -8.48 -4.84
N PHE A 63 0.57 -8.83 -5.17
CA PHE A 63 0.04 -8.72 -6.53
C PHE A 63 -0.10 -7.24 -6.97
N ALA A 64 -0.52 -6.37 -6.04
CA ALA A 64 -0.58 -4.92 -6.27
C ALA A 64 -0.37 -4.15 -4.96
N VAL A 65 -0.07 -2.85 -5.08
CA VAL A 65 -0.02 -1.91 -3.95
C VAL A 65 -1.06 -0.81 -4.13
N ASP A 66 -1.62 -0.31 -3.03
CA ASP A 66 -2.57 0.80 -2.99
C ASP A 66 -2.08 1.89 -2.02
N VAL A 67 -2.03 3.13 -2.51
CA VAL A 67 -1.52 4.29 -1.78
C VAL A 67 -2.49 5.46 -1.86
N SER A 68 -2.71 6.12 -0.72
CA SER A 68 -3.49 7.36 -0.66
C SER A 68 -2.71 8.49 0.00
N SER A 69 -2.63 8.55 1.33
CA SER A 69 -2.02 9.69 2.03
C SER A 69 -0.50 9.79 1.91
N GLY A 70 0.21 8.69 1.61
CA GLY A 70 1.68 8.71 1.49
C GLY A 70 2.23 9.45 0.27
N ILE A 71 1.36 9.82 -0.67
CA ILE A 71 1.67 10.61 -1.87
C ILE A 71 0.97 11.98 -1.86
N GLU A 72 0.51 12.44 -0.70
CA GLU A 72 -0.11 13.75 -0.53
C GLU A 72 0.93 14.81 -0.10
N SER A 73 0.78 16.05 -0.59
CA SER A 73 1.52 17.22 -0.07
C SER A 73 0.80 17.86 1.13
N ALA A 74 -0.52 17.80 1.11
CA ALA A 74 -1.43 18.19 2.18
C ALA A 74 -2.68 17.28 2.14
N PRO A 75 -3.51 17.20 3.20
CA PRO A 75 -4.66 16.30 3.22
C PRO A 75 -5.54 16.41 1.96
N ALA A 76 -5.71 15.29 1.26
CA ALA A 76 -6.44 15.16 0.00
C ALA A 76 -5.86 15.89 -1.23
N ILE A 77 -4.64 16.46 -1.13
CA ILE A 77 -3.92 17.08 -2.25
C ILE A 77 -2.76 16.17 -2.66
N LYS A 78 -2.88 15.55 -3.84
CA LYS A 78 -1.83 14.66 -4.38
C LYS A 78 -0.61 15.46 -4.86
N ASP A 79 0.56 14.94 -4.57
CA ASP A 79 1.85 15.49 -4.99
C ASP A 79 2.38 14.68 -6.19
N HIS A 80 2.54 15.34 -7.33
CA HIS A 80 2.98 14.70 -8.56
C HIS A 80 4.37 14.07 -8.44
N ALA A 81 5.31 14.74 -7.78
CA ALA A 81 6.66 14.22 -7.60
C ALA A 81 6.67 12.97 -6.71
N LYS A 82 5.87 12.96 -5.64
CA LYS A 82 5.72 11.76 -4.79
C LYS A 82 5.04 10.61 -5.54
N MET A 83 4.06 10.89 -6.39
CA MET A 83 3.41 9.87 -7.21
C MET A 83 4.39 9.20 -8.17
N CYS A 84 5.19 9.99 -8.91
CA CYS A 84 6.23 9.47 -9.81
C CYS A 84 7.24 8.63 -9.02
N ARG A 85 7.80 9.18 -7.94
CA ARG A 85 8.78 8.47 -7.11
C ARG A 85 8.21 7.16 -6.53
N PHE A 86 6.95 7.16 -6.11
CA PHE A 86 6.28 5.95 -5.63
C PHE A 86 6.22 4.87 -6.71
N ALA A 87 5.81 5.23 -7.92
CA ALA A 87 5.74 4.29 -9.04
C ALA A 87 7.13 3.75 -9.40
N ASP A 88 8.14 4.62 -9.48
CA ASP A 88 9.52 4.23 -9.78
C ASP A 88 10.07 3.22 -8.77
N GLU A 89 9.83 3.44 -7.47
CA GLU A 89 10.26 2.52 -6.40
C GLU A 89 9.54 1.17 -6.46
N VAL A 90 8.25 1.15 -6.85
CA VAL A 90 7.51 -0.11 -7.11
C VAL A 90 8.13 -0.87 -8.28
N PHE A 91 8.42 -0.19 -9.38
CA PHE A 91 9.03 -0.83 -10.56
C PHE A 91 10.43 -1.36 -10.27
N ARG A 92 11.26 -0.57 -9.61
CA ARG A 92 12.61 -0.95 -9.20
C ARG A 92 12.62 -2.18 -8.30
N ALA A 93 11.75 -2.21 -7.29
CA ALA A 93 11.66 -3.34 -6.38
C ALA A 93 11.15 -4.64 -7.02
N ARG A 94 10.51 -4.57 -8.19
CA ARG A 94 10.08 -5.76 -8.95
C ARG A 94 11.23 -6.39 -9.75
N THR A 95 12.18 -5.60 -10.20
CA THR A 95 13.32 -6.06 -11.00
C THR A 95 14.47 -6.63 -10.17
N ASP A 96 14.42 -6.45 -8.85
CA ASP A 96 15.32 -7.06 -7.85
C ASP A 96 14.86 -8.48 -7.41
#